data_AF-A0A227J4A7-F1
#
_entry.id   AF-A0A227J4A7-F1
#
_cell.length_a   1.000
_cell.length_b   1.000
_cell.length_c   1.000
_cell.angle_alpha   90.00
_cell.angle_beta   90.00
_cell.angle_gamma   90.00
#
_symmetry.space_group_name_H-M   'P 1'
#
loop_
_entity.id
_entity.type
_entity.pdbx_description
1 polymer ?
#
loop_
_entity_poly.entity_id
_entity_poly.type
_entity_poly.pdbx_seq_one_letter_code
_entity_poly.pdbx_strand_id
1 'polypeptide(L)'
;SILDEDEAAFGRLLKTTSGASVKEGRLNIQLTYKRMFERVVPHQLQRSSERFLLRQIYCCLVSSDYYGRVKPELAHHWRYDEQKFEWTFYLRPGLTFHNGNPIDADTVVSLFA
;
A
#
# COMPACT_ATOMS: atom_id res chain seq x y z
N SER A 1 22.30 -1.29 13.75
CA SER A 1 21.45 -1.76 12.63
C SER A 1 22.27 -2.78 11.84
N ILE A 2 21.73 -3.67 11.00
CA ILE A 2 22.59 -4.61 10.24
C ILE A 2 23.57 -3.89 9.29
N LEU A 3 23.27 -2.65 8.92
CA LEU A 3 24.04 -1.88 7.93
C LEU A 3 24.54 -0.52 8.43
N ASP A 4 24.27 -0.14 9.69
CA ASP A 4 24.70 1.13 10.30
C ASP A 4 24.67 2.35 9.36
N GLU A 5 23.59 2.50 8.58
CA GLU A 5 23.36 3.59 7.62
C GLU A 5 24.36 3.66 6.44
N ASP A 6 25.16 2.62 6.20
CA ASP A 6 26.06 2.51 5.05
C ASP A 6 25.27 2.20 3.75
N GLU A 7 24.94 3.26 3.02
CA GLU A 7 24.25 3.23 1.73
C GLU A 7 25.01 2.40 0.68
N ALA A 8 26.35 2.40 0.71
CA ALA A 8 27.17 1.66 -0.24
C ALA A 8 27.13 0.15 0.05
N ALA A 9 27.18 -0.25 1.32
CA ALA A 9 26.97 -1.64 1.73
C ALA A 9 25.55 -2.12 1.39
N PHE A 10 24.53 -1.30 1.64
CA PHE A 10 23.16 -1.62 1.25
C PHE A 10 23.03 -1.81 -0.26
N GLY A 11 23.60 -0.92 -1.07
CA GLY A 11 23.57 -1.01 -2.53
C GLY A 11 24.22 -2.28 -3.08
N ARG A 12 25.34 -2.72 -2.50
CA ARG A 12 26.00 -3.99 -2.85
C ARG A 12 25.15 -5.20 -2.48
N LEU A 13 24.53 -5.16 -1.31
CA LEU A 13 23.66 -6.23 -0.82
C LEU A 13 22.40 -6.35 -1.70
N LEU A 14 21.76 -5.21 -2.01
CA LEU A 14 20.58 -5.12 -2.88
C LEU A 14 20.85 -5.66 -4.29
N LYS A 15 22.02 -5.34 -4.87
CA LYS A 15 22.47 -5.90 -6.17
C LYS A 15 22.63 -7.42 -6.11
N THR A 16 23.27 -7.92 -5.05
CA THR A 16 23.57 -9.36 -4.89
C THR A 16 22.31 -10.18 -4.62
N THR A 17 21.40 -9.70 -3.77
CA THR A 17 20.23 -10.48 -3.35
C THR A 17 19.01 -10.29 -4.24
N SER A 18 18.86 -9.12 -4.87
CA SER A 18 17.62 -8.73 -5.56
C SER A 18 17.84 -8.43 -7.05
N GLY A 19 19.05 -8.66 -7.58
CA GLY A 19 19.40 -8.32 -8.96
C GLY A 19 19.14 -6.85 -9.30
N ALA A 20 19.09 -5.98 -8.29
CA ALA A 20 18.60 -4.62 -8.45
C ALA A 20 19.54 -3.83 -9.36
N SER A 21 18.99 -3.27 -10.44
CA SER A 21 19.76 -2.56 -11.45
C SER A 21 19.01 -1.33 -11.94
N VAL A 22 19.74 -0.27 -12.23
CA VAL A 22 19.17 0.92 -12.87
C VAL A 22 19.43 0.81 -14.36
N LYS A 23 18.36 0.82 -15.16
CA LYS A 23 18.42 0.80 -16.62
C LYS A 23 17.56 1.94 -17.15
N GLU A 24 18.14 2.80 -17.98
CA GLU A 24 17.44 3.95 -18.58
C GLU A 24 16.75 4.85 -17.54
N GLY A 25 17.41 5.08 -16.40
CA GLY A 25 16.87 5.89 -15.30
C GLY A 25 15.76 5.20 -14.49
N ARG A 26 15.40 3.95 -14.79
CA ARG A 26 14.40 3.17 -14.06
C ARG A 26 15.08 2.16 -13.15
N LEU A 27 14.65 2.12 -11.89
CA LEU A 27 15.06 1.08 -10.94
C LEU A 27 14.31 -0.22 -11.26
N ASN A 28 15.05 -1.27 -11.58
CA ASN A 28 14.57 -2.62 -11.75
C ASN A 28 14.95 -3.43 -10.52
N ILE A 29 13.98 -4.06 -9.87
CA ILE A 29 14.20 -4.94 -8.72
C ILE A 29 13.63 -6.31 -9.08
N GLN A 30 14.44 -7.35 -8.94
CA GLN A 30 14.00 -8.73 -9.09
C GLN A 30 13.80 -9.36 -7.71
N LEU A 31 12.57 -9.79 -7.45
CA LEU A 31 12.23 -10.48 -6.21
C LEU A 31 11.98 -11.95 -6.52
N THR A 32 12.82 -12.83 -5.98
CA THR A 32 12.69 -14.28 -6.17
C THR A 32 11.72 -14.86 -5.14
N TYR A 33 10.60 -15.38 -5.61
CA TYR A 33 9.62 -16.10 -4.78
C TYR A 33 9.67 -17.59 -5.07
N LYS A 34 9.61 -18.42 -4.02
CA LYS A 34 9.67 -19.89 -4.12
C LYS A 34 8.40 -20.55 -4.66
N ARG A 35 7.37 -19.75 -4.97
CA ARG A 35 6.07 -20.18 -5.47
C ARG A 35 5.46 -19.11 -6.35
N MET A 36 4.46 -19.48 -7.13
CA MET A 36 3.60 -18.52 -7.82
C MET A 36 2.75 -17.73 -6.82
N PHE A 37 2.49 -16.47 -7.18
CA PHE A 37 1.54 -15.64 -6.47
C PHE A 37 0.12 -16.13 -6.72
N GLU A 38 -0.68 -16.11 -5.67
CA GLU A 38 -2.14 -16.24 -5.82
C GLU A 38 -2.70 -14.91 -6.35
N ARG A 39 -3.99 -14.90 -6.68
CA ARG A 39 -4.65 -13.71 -7.20
C ARG A 39 -4.52 -12.56 -6.19
N VAL A 40 -3.91 -11.46 -6.59
CA VAL A 40 -3.61 -10.30 -5.73
C VAL A 40 -4.85 -9.40 -5.63
N VAL A 41 -5.81 -9.78 -4.79
CA VAL A 41 -7.03 -9.00 -4.53
C VAL A 41 -7.27 -8.85 -3.02
N PRO A 42 -7.76 -7.69 -2.56
CA PRO A 42 -7.84 -7.37 -1.13
C PRO A 42 -8.91 -8.16 -0.36
N HIS A 43 -9.94 -8.69 -1.05
CA HIS A 43 -11.04 -9.44 -0.44
C HIS A 43 -10.73 -10.94 -0.22
N GLN A 44 -9.55 -11.40 -0.62
CA GLN A 44 -9.10 -12.78 -0.39
C GLN A 44 -8.08 -12.84 0.74
N LEU A 45 -7.95 -14.01 1.37
CA LEU A 45 -6.89 -14.24 2.34
C LEU A 45 -5.55 -14.30 1.60
N GLN A 46 -4.60 -13.47 2.01
CA GLN A 46 -3.33 -13.31 1.33
C GLN A 46 -2.16 -13.65 2.25
N ARG A 47 -1.16 -14.36 1.72
CA ARG A 47 0.11 -14.57 2.41
C ARG A 47 0.93 -13.27 2.42
N SER A 48 2.00 -13.24 3.23
CA SER A 48 2.83 -12.04 3.40
C SER A 48 3.37 -11.45 2.10
N SER A 49 3.66 -12.28 1.10
CA SER A 49 4.17 -11.87 -0.21
C SER A 49 3.13 -11.07 -1.02
N GLU A 50 1.89 -11.56 -1.11
CA GLU A 50 0.79 -10.88 -1.80
C GLU A 50 0.35 -9.64 -1.03
N ARG A 51 0.31 -9.72 0.31
CA ARG A 51 0.05 -8.56 1.16
C ARG A 51 1.06 -7.44 0.95
N PHE A 52 2.32 -7.78 0.70
CA PHE A 52 3.34 -6.79 0.36
C PHE A 52 2.99 -6.08 -0.95
N LEU A 53 2.64 -6.83 -2.01
CA LEU A 53 2.25 -6.25 -3.30
C LEU A 53 0.95 -5.43 -3.21
N LEU A 54 -0.07 -5.93 -2.49
CA LEU A 54 -1.33 -5.22 -2.31
C LEU A 54 -1.13 -3.82 -1.73
N ARG A 55 -0.23 -3.67 -0.76
CA ARG A 55 0.08 -2.36 -0.15
C ARG A 55 0.76 -1.38 -1.11
N GLN A 56 1.32 -1.85 -2.23
CA GLN A 56 1.90 -0.97 -3.25
C GLN A 56 0.89 -0.53 -4.30
N ILE A 57 -0.20 -1.30 -4.48
CA ILE A 57 -1.17 -1.13 -5.57
C ILE A 57 -2.50 -0.53 -5.07
N TYR A 58 -2.88 -0.86 -3.83
CA TYR A 58 -4.13 -0.44 -3.20
C TYR A 58 -3.88 0.57 -2.08
N CYS A 59 -4.92 1.36 -1.79
CA CYS A 59 -4.91 2.38 -0.75
C CYS A 59 -6.17 2.22 0.11
N CYS A 60 -6.05 2.46 1.41
CA CYS A 60 -7.16 2.37 2.37
C CYS A 60 -7.81 3.75 2.59
N LEU A 61 -8.93 3.81 3.31
CA LEU A 61 -9.45 5.09 3.83
C LEU A 61 -8.45 5.75 4.79
N VAL A 62 -7.91 4.94 5.70
CA VAL A 62 -6.86 5.31 6.65
C VAL A 62 -5.87 4.17 6.79
N SER A 63 -4.66 4.48 7.25
CA SER A 63 -3.64 3.49 7.62
C SER A 63 -3.22 3.68 9.07
N SER A 64 -2.32 2.82 9.56
CA SER A 64 -1.74 2.94 10.90
C SER A 64 -0.24 2.77 10.81
N ASP A 65 0.51 3.57 11.57
CA ASP A 65 1.97 3.42 11.64
C ASP A 65 2.40 2.31 12.58
N TYR A 66 3.72 2.13 12.71
CA TYR A 66 4.31 1.11 13.58
C TYR A 66 3.88 1.23 15.05
N TYR A 67 3.50 2.43 15.50
CA TYR A 67 3.04 2.70 16.86
C TYR A 67 1.53 2.65 17.00
N GLY A 68 0.80 2.20 15.97
CA GLY A 68 -0.67 2.14 16.00
C GLY A 68 -1.35 3.48 15.72
N ARG A 69 -0.61 4.55 15.41
CA ARG A 69 -1.21 5.87 15.18
C ARG A 69 -1.88 5.91 13.81
N VAL A 70 -3.16 6.24 13.79
CA VAL A 70 -3.95 6.33 12.56
C VAL A 70 -3.46 7.49 11.70
N LYS A 71 -3.32 7.26 10.39
CA LYS A 71 -2.85 8.22 9.40
C LYS A 71 -3.83 8.34 8.23
N PRO A 72 -3.97 9.55 7.65
CA PRO A 72 -4.81 9.76 6.48
C PRO A 72 -4.21 9.08 5.24
N GLU A 73 -5.08 8.48 4.44
CA GLU A 73 -4.78 7.88 3.13
C GLU A 73 -5.72 8.51 2.09
N LEU A 74 -6.70 7.75 1.57
CA LEU A 74 -7.77 8.30 0.71
C LEU A 74 -8.62 9.32 1.47
N ALA A 75 -8.91 9.08 2.75
CA ALA A 75 -9.59 10.03 3.60
C ALA A 75 -8.57 10.98 4.24
N HIS A 76 -8.81 12.30 4.15
CA HIS A 76 -7.96 13.30 4.78
C HIS A 76 -8.43 13.68 6.19
N HIS A 77 -9.65 13.33 6.55
CA HIS A 77 -10.25 13.57 7.86
C HIS A 77 -11.31 12.51 8.14
N TRP A 78 -11.59 12.26 9.42
CA TRP A 78 -12.67 11.42 9.87
C TRP A 78 -13.18 11.87 11.23
N ARG A 79 -14.43 11.54 11.55
CA ARG A 79 -15.03 11.80 12.87
C ARG A 79 -15.81 10.59 13.34
N TYR A 80 -15.89 10.44 14.66
CA TYR A 80 -16.75 9.47 15.33
C TYR A 80 -17.85 10.21 16.08
N ASP A 81 -19.10 9.82 15.84
CA ASP A 81 -20.26 10.25 16.61
C ASP A 81 -20.61 9.15 17.62
N GLU A 82 -20.32 9.40 18.90
CA GLU A 82 -20.56 8.44 19.98
C GLU A 82 -22.05 8.15 20.22
N GLN A 83 -22.95 9.09 19.91
CA GLN A 83 -24.38 8.90 20.16
C GLN A 83 -25.01 7.98 19.11
N LYS A 84 -24.50 8.06 17.88
CA LYS A 84 -24.99 7.27 16.74
C LYS A 84 -24.14 6.04 16.42
N PHE A 85 -22.99 5.89 17.09
CA PHE A 85 -21.98 4.89 16.76
C PHE A 85 -21.53 4.97 15.29
N GLU A 86 -21.44 6.19 14.75
CA GLU A 86 -21.21 6.45 13.33
C GLU A 86 -19.80 6.99 13.08
N TRP A 87 -19.11 6.42 12.10
CA TRP A 87 -17.87 6.98 11.56
C TRP A 87 -18.14 7.67 10.23
N THR A 88 -17.75 8.95 10.11
CA THR A 88 -17.76 9.67 8.83
C THR A 88 -16.33 9.86 8.34
N PHE A 89 -16.03 9.43 7.11
CA PHE A 89 -14.74 9.65 6.45
C PHE A 89 -14.89 10.67 5.32
N TYR A 90 -13.97 11.63 5.24
CA TYR A 90 -13.96 12.68 4.21
C TYR A 90 -12.86 12.38 3.20
N LEU A 91 -13.26 12.01 1.98
CA LEU A 91 -12.34 11.66 0.89
C LEU A 91 -11.62 12.90 0.35
N ARG A 92 -10.38 12.74 -0.07
CA ARG A 92 -9.65 13.80 -0.80
C ARG A 92 -10.36 14.11 -2.13
N PRO A 93 -10.36 15.37 -2.58
CA PRO A 93 -10.92 15.72 -3.88
C PRO A 93 -10.05 15.17 -5.02
N GLY A 94 -10.68 14.83 -6.14
CA GLY A 94 -9.99 14.45 -7.38
C GLY A 94 -9.30 13.08 -7.35
N LEU A 95 -9.67 12.21 -6.40
CA LEU A 95 -9.16 10.84 -6.37
C LEU A 95 -9.63 10.06 -7.60
N THR A 96 -8.71 9.33 -8.22
CA THR A 96 -8.97 8.49 -9.38
C THR A 96 -8.24 7.16 -9.25
N PHE A 97 -8.82 6.11 -9.83
CA PHE A 97 -8.09 4.88 -10.09
C PHE A 97 -7.08 5.08 -11.22
N HIS A 98 -6.15 4.15 -11.38
CA HIS A 98 -5.15 4.17 -12.45
C HIS A 98 -5.73 4.20 -13.87
N ASN A 99 -7.00 3.82 -14.04
CA ASN A 99 -7.72 3.88 -15.33
C ASN A 99 -8.49 5.20 -15.53
N GLY A 100 -8.38 6.16 -14.61
CA GLY A 100 -9.05 7.46 -14.68
C GLY A 100 -10.46 7.51 -14.08
N ASN A 101 -11.05 6.38 -13.68
CA ASN A 101 -12.36 6.39 -13.03
C ASN A 101 -12.28 7.11 -11.66
N PRO A 102 -13.29 7.92 -11.28
CA PRO A 102 -13.28 8.62 -10.01
C PRO A 102 -13.37 7.64 -8.83
N ILE A 103 -12.82 8.05 -7.68
CA ILE A 103 -13.03 7.40 -6.38
C ILE A 103 -13.87 8.35 -5.54
N ASP A 104 -15.17 8.06 -5.44
CA ASP A 104 -16.14 8.78 -4.61
C ASP A 104 -16.72 7.86 -3.51
N ALA A 105 -17.64 8.41 -2.71
CA ALA A 105 -18.25 7.69 -1.58
C ALA A 105 -19.03 6.45 -2.04
N ASP A 106 -19.80 6.55 -3.13
CA ASP A 106 -20.58 5.44 -3.67
C ASP A 106 -19.67 4.31 -4.18
N THR A 107 -18.58 4.67 -4.85
CA THR A 107 -17.58 3.72 -5.31
C THR A 107 -16.93 3.00 -4.12
N VAL A 108 -16.57 3.74 -3.07
CA VAL A 108 -16.02 3.14 -1.84
C VAL A 108 -17.01 2.16 -1.22
N VAL A 109 -18.29 2.56 -1.07
CA VAL A 109 -19.35 1.69 -0.52
C VAL A 109 -19.49 0.40 -1.34
N SER A 110 -19.45 0.50 -2.67
CA SER A 110 -19.58 -0.66 -3.56
C SER A 110 -18.48 -1.71 -3.36
N LEU A 111 -17.30 -1.32 -2.83
CA LEU A 111 -16.18 -2.23 -2.57
C LEU A 111 -16.33 -3.03 -1.27
N PHE A 112 -17.30 -2.69 -0.42
CA PHE A 112 -17.60 -3.42 0.82
C PHE A 112 -18.75 -4.42 0.69
N ALA A 113 -19.50 -4.38 -0.41
CA ALA A 113 -20.61 -5.28 -0.71
C ALA A 113 -20.12 -6.62 -1.29
#